data_AF-A0AAE4AHU9-F1
#
_entry.id   AF-A0AAE4AHU9-F1
#
_cell.length_a   1.000
_cell.length_b   1.000
_cell.length_c   1.000
_cell.angle_alpha   90.00
_cell.angle_beta   90.00
_cell.angle_gamma   90.00
#
_symmetry.space_group_name_H-M   'P 1'
#
loop_
_entity.id
_entity.type
_entity.pdbx_description
1 polymer ?
#
loop_
_entity_poly.entity_id
_entity_poly.type
_entity_poly.pdbx_seq_one_letter_code
_entity_poly.pdbx_strand_id
1 'polypeptide(L)'
;MTTIAAGPHTVGITALEVAWISGTPHLLSGSGADGGLVSYVIGPAGLTYVDHDSAGPNSGTEGLSDLDVMDVGGQPFLVPSGRSDDNTALHALDDSGRFDGFFTPDDHTVLLSNVQVSTTVTILDTAFVINSQWGQPGFNVFAQGDHMALNLATTVADPAESHTGDITDMETLSIDDRVFVFSVSGADAGITSHWIGHTGAMRPMGALGPDNGLWVSAPTALATAEPGGQPLVVVGAAGSHSLSVLGVGPFGNLEILHHYTDTRDTRFGDVQAVETVEIGNRAFVVAGGGDDGISVFELAPDGRLFHLDTVADQLDTTLMNVSDIAATVLDGTVHILVSGSDTGVPQFTLDLGDLLDSLSGSAAGESLSGTAGDDLIAGRGGDDRLSGGGGNDRLIDGTGKDTLTGGAGADVFVFVADGQTDRITDFEDGLDLIDLGDLPMLYDFDQLPLTQQGDAVRVTFGDEVLMIGSAGDLQVSDMTAADFVFGF
;
A
#
# COMPACT_ATOMS: atom_id res chain seq x y z
N MET A 1 -5.75 14.69 -14.44
CA MET A 1 -6.98 13.98 -14.05
C MET A 1 -7.92 13.84 -15.25
N THR A 2 -8.49 12.66 -15.48
CA THR A 2 -9.55 12.39 -16.45
C THR A 2 -10.59 11.47 -15.82
N THR A 3 -11.89 11.66 -16.10
CA THR A 3 -12.95 10.83 -15.50
C THR A 3 -13.86 10.26 -16.58
N ILE A 4 -14.22 8.98 -16.46
CA ILE A 4 -15.35 8.43 -17.22
C ILE A 4 -16.65 8.83 -16.53
N ALA A 5 -17.34 9.84 -17.04
CA ALA A 5 -18.56 10.35 -16.41
C ALA A 5 -19.83 9.50 -16.68
N ALA A 6 -19.82 8.59 -17.67
CA ALA A 6 -20.99 7.78 -18.02
C ALA A 6 -20.61 6.52 -18.81
N GLY A 7 -21.16 5.38 -18.40
CA GLY A 7 -21.00 4.09 -19.07
C GLY A 7 -21.92 3.02 -18.44
N PRO A 8 -21.91 1.78 -18.93
CA PRO A 8 -22.56 0.68 -18.22
C PRO A 8 -21.89 0.50 -16.84
N HIS A 9 -22.69 0.25 -15.80
CA HIS A 9 -22.21 -0.08 -14.44
C HIS A 9 -21.23 0.94 -13.81
N THR A 10 -21.34 2.23 -14.14
CA THR A 10 -20.44 3.29 -13.61
C THR A 10 -20.93 3.95 -12.32
N VAL A 11 -21.92 3.37 -11.63
CA VAL A 11 -22.50 3.91 -10.39
C VAL A 11 -22.32 2.88 -9.28
N GLY A 12 -21.94 3.33 -8.08
CA GLY A 12 -21.74 2.43 -6.94
C GLY A 12 -20.68 1.37 -7.22
N ILE A 13 -19.57 1.79 -7.86
CA ILE A 13 -18.41 0.95 -8.09
C ILE A 13 -17.77 0.68 -6.72
N THR A 14 -17.55 -0.58 -6.42
CA THR A 14 -17.05 -1.05 -5.11
C THR A 14 -15.81 -1.90 -5.23
N ALA A 15 -15.40 -2.24 -6.45
CA ALA A 15 -14.23 -3.04 -6.71
C ALA A 15 -13.58 -2.62 -8.04
N LEU A 16 -12.27 -2.45 -8.02
CA LEU A 16 -11.37 -2.10 -9.09
C LEU A 16 -10.20 -3.09 -9.05
N GLU A 17 -9.75 -3.55 -10.22
CA GLU A 17 -8.62 -4.48 -10.30
C GLU A 17 -7.84 -4.21 -11.59
N VAL A 18 -6.51 -4.26 -11.53
CA VAL A 18 -5.66 -4.02 -12.71
C VAL A 18 -5.06 -5.32 -13.24
N ALA A 19 -5.48 -5.69 -14.45
CA ALA A 19 -4.95 -6.84 -15.17
C ALA A 19 -4.04 -6.43 -16.33
N TRP A 20 -2.84 -7.03 -16.42
CA TRP A 20 -2.00 -6.92 -17.62
C TRP A 20 -2.36 -8.01 -18.64
N ILE A 21 -3.12 -7.62 -19.67
CA ILE A 21 -3.63 -8.53 -20.71
C ILE A 21 -2.86 -8.29 -21.99
N SER A 22 -2.14 -9.31 -22.47
CA SER A 22 -1.28 -9.21 -23.67
C SER A 22 -0.31 -8.02 -23.65
N GLY A 23 0.19 -7.64 -22.46
CA GLY A 23 1.10 -6.51 -22.27
C GLY A 23 0.44 -5.13 -22.29
N THR A 24 -0.89 -5.06 -22.23
CA THR A 24 -1.66 -3.81 -22.07
C THR A 24 -2.29 -3.80 -20.68
N PRO A 25 -2.18 -2.71 -19.91
CA PRO A 25 -2.87 -2.61 -18.62
C PRO A 25 -4.37 -2.35 -18.84
N HIS A 26 -5.20 -3.18 -18.22
CA HIS A 26 -6.65 -3.04 -18.19
C HIS A 26 -7.10 -2.74 -16.77
N LEU A 27 -8.03 -1.80 -16.64
CA LEU A 27 -8.84 -1.67 -15.44
C LEU A 27 -10.09 -2.52 -15.61
N LEU A 28 -10.30 -3.42 -14.67
CA LEU A 28 -11.52 -4.16 -14.46
C LEU A 28 -12.27 -3.51 -13.30
N SER A 29 -13.54 -3.18 -13.48
CA SER A 29 -14.34 -2.55 -12.44
C SER A 29 -15.67 -3.27 -12.28
N GLY A 30 -16.23 -3.28 -11.08
CA GLY A 30 -17.58 -3.77 -10.87
C GLY A 30 -18.39 -2.99 -9.85
N SER A 31 -19.72 -3.07 -10.03
CA SER A 31 -20.68 -2.31 -9.24
C SER A 31 -21.34 -3.18 -8.18
N GLY A 32 -21.20 -2.81 -6.91
CA GLY A 32 -21.95 -3.43 -5.82
C GLY A 32 -23.44 -3.06 -5.82
N ALA A 33 -23.81 -1.95 -6.47
CA ALA A 33 -25.18 -1.43 -6.49
C ALA A 33 -26.05 -2.06 -7.60
N ASP A 34 -25.53 -2.08 -8.83
CA ASP A 34 -26.26 -2.56 -10.00
C ASP A 34 -25.82 -3.97 -10.44
N GLY A 35 -24.76 -4.51 -9.83
CA GLY A 35 -24.04 -5.68 -10.31
C GLY A 35 -23.31 -5.42 -11.63
N GLY A 36 -22.59 -6.42 -12.14
CA GLY A 36 -21.93 -6.37 -13.45
C GLY A 36 -20.50 -5.84 -13.43
N LEU A 37 -19.82 -6.01 -14.57
CA LEU A 37 -18.38 -5.85 -14.76
C LEU A 37 -18.10 -4.99 -15.99
N VAL A 38 -17.01 -4.24 -15.96
CA VAL A 38 -16.56 -3.41 -17.08
C VAL A 38 -15.06 -3.51 -17.24
N SER A 39 -14.59 -3.56 -18.47
CA SER A 39 -13.19 -3.54 -18.83
C SER A 39 -12.85 -2.25 -19.58
N TYR A 40 -11.75 -1.63 -19.19
CA TYR A 40 -11.16 -0.45 -19.81
C TYR A 40 -9.67 -0.68 -20.08
N VAL A 41 -9.14 -0.20 -21.19
CA VAL A 41 -7.69 -0.03 -21.34
C VAL A 41 -7.26 1.22 -20.59
N ILE A 42 -6.22 1.10 -19.77
CA ILE A 42 -5.57 2.22 -19.09
C ILE A 42 -4.60 2.88 -20.08
N GLY A 43 -4.76 4.17 -20.30
CA GLY A 43 -3.91 4.95 -21.20
C GLY A 43 -3.42 6.25 -20.58
N PRO A 44 -2.40 6.89 -21.19
CA PRO A 44 -1.81 8.14 -20.70
C PRO A 44 -2.82 9.30 -20.68
N ALA A 45 -3.82 9.26 -21.57
CA ALA A 45 -4.86 10.28 -21.68
C ALA A 45 -6.17 9.91 -20.98
N GLY A 46 -6.18 8.83 -20.20
CA GLY A 46 -7.36 8.31 -19.52
C GLY A 46 -7.75 6.90 -19.97
N LEU A 47 -8.83 6.42 -19.37
CA LEU A 47 -9.41 5.11 -19.64
C LEU A 47 -10.15 5.05 -20.99
N THR A 48 -10.00 3.94 -21.70
CA THR A 48 -10.73 3.63 -22.95
C THR A 48 -11.61 2.40 -22.76
N TYR A 49 -12.92 2.55 -22.93
CA TYR A 49 -13.88 1.45 -22.82
C TYR A 49 -13.58 0.29 -23.79
N VAL A 50 -13.61 -0.95 -23.28
CA VAL A 50 -13.38 -2.17 -24.03
C VAL A 50 -14.67 -2.98 -24.16
N ASP A 51 -15.23 -3.39 -23.03
CA ASP A 51 -16.40 -4.26 -22.95
C ASP A 51 -17.06 -4.21 -21.57
N HIS A 52 -18.25 -4.80 -21.45
CA HIS A 52 -18.92 -5.01 -20.17
C HIS A 52 -19.66 -6.35 -20.16
N ASP A 53 -19.79 -6.95 -18.98
CA ASP A 53 -20.74 -8.03 -18.74
C ASP A 53 -21.77 -7.59 -17.70
N SER A 54 -23.04 -7.90 -17.97
CA SER A 54 -24.13 -7.51 -17.08
C SER A 54 -24.35 -8.55 -16.01
N ALA A 55 -24.81 -8.10 -14.84
CA ALA A 55 -25.23 -9.01 -13.77
C ALA A 55 -26.27 -10.02 -14.27
N GLY A 56 -26.13 -11.26 -13.80
CA GLY A 56 -27.02 -12.34 -14.16
C GLY A 56 -26.92 -13.53 -13.18
N PRO A 57 -27.81 -14.52 -13.30
CA PRO A 57 -27.80 -15.67 -12.43
C PRO A 57 -26.46 -16.42 -12.47
N ASN A 58 -25.87 -16.67 -11.30
CA ASN A 58 -24.57 -17.33 -11.12
C ASN A 58 -23.38 -16.57 -11.74
N SER A 59 -23.52 -15.27 -11.97
CA SER A 59 -22.42 -14.44 -12.49
C SER A 59 -21.39 -14.11 -11.41
N GLY A 60 -21.69 -14.31 -10.12
CA GLY A 60 -20.81 -13.93 -9.03
C GLY A 60 -20.74 -12.42 -8.78
N THR A 61 -21.57 -11.62 -9.46
CA THR A 61 -21.44 -10.15 -9.48
C THR A 61 -22.50 -9.42 -8.63
N GLU A 62 -23.43 -10.15 -8.01
CA GLU A 62 -24.48 -9.55 -7.19
C GLU A 62 -23.93 -9.09 -5.83
N GLY A 63 -24.03 -7.78 -5.55
CA GLY A 63 -23.47 -7.18 -4.34
C GLY A 63 -21.94 -7.31 -4.31
N LEU A 64 -21.29 -7.05 -5.43
CA LEU A 64 -19.85 -7.11 -5.57
C LEU A 64 -19.14 -6.28 -4.49
N SER A 65 -18.15 -6.87 -3.84
CA SER A 65 -17.34 -6.17 -2.84
C SER A 65 -15.85 -6.25 -3.08
N ASP A 66 -15.42 -7.04 -4.06
CA ASP A 66 -14.01 -7.27 -4.35
C ASP A 66 -13.86 -7.98 -5.72
N LEU A 67 -12.70 -7.80 -6.36
CA LEU A 67 -12.32 -8.36 -7.66
C LEU A 67 -10.86 -8.80 -7.59
N ASP A 68 -10.56 -9.98 -8.13
CA ASP A 68 -9.18 -10.40 -8.32
C ASP A 68 -8.99 -11.15 -9.65
N VAL A 69 -7.75 -11.27 -10.15
CA VAL A 69 -7.42 -11.87 -11.45
C VAL A 69 -6.58 -13.12 -11.28
N MET A 70 -7.17 -14.26 -11.61
CA MET A 70 -6.50 -15.55 -11.66
C MET A 70 -5.93 -15.83 -13.05
N ASP A 71 -4.63 -16.12 -13.15
CA ASP A 71 -4.06 -16.68 -14.36
C ASP A 71 -4.17 -18.22 -14.39
N VAL A 72 -4.70 -18.76 -15.48
CA VAL A 72 -4.71 -20.21 -15.74
C VAL A 72 -4.04 -20.50 -17.08
N GLY A 73 -2.75 -20.81 -17.03
CA GLY A 73 -1.98 -21.19 -18.21
C GLY A 73 -1.77 -20.05 -19.21
N GLY A 74 -1.61 -18.82 -18.71
CA GLY A 74 -1.46 -17.60 -19.50
C GLY A 74 -2.79 -17.01 -19.99
N GLN A 75 -3.91 -17.43 -19.43
CA GLN A 75 -5.24 -16.86 -19.70
C GLN A 75 -5.77 -16.24 -18.41
N PRO A 76 -6.07 -14.92 -18.42
CA PRO A 76 -6.61 -14.24 -17.25
C PRO A 76 -8.10 -14.52 -17.08
N PHE A 77 -8.50 -14.81 -15.84
CA PHE A 77 -9.88 -14.95 -15.40
C PHE A 77 -10.16 -13.99 -14.26
N LEU A 78 -11.16 -13.14 -14.42
CA LEU A 78 -11.64 -12.28 -13.35
C LEU A 78 -12.51 -13.09 -12.37
N VAL A 79 -12.23 -12.95 -11.09
CA VAL A 79 -12.87 -13.64 -9.97
C VAL A 79 -13.63 -12.61 -9.12
N PRO A 80 -14.93 -12.42 -9.37
CA PRO A 80 -15.74 -11.52 -8.57
C PRO A 80 -16.16 -12.10 -7.21
N SER A 81 -16.06 -11.26 -6.18
CA SER A 81 -16.54 -11.53 -4.82
C SER A 81 -17.92 -10.90 -4.61
N GLY A 82 -18.97 -11.69 -4.87
CA GLY A 82 -20.38 -11.28 -4.75
C GLY A 82 -21.01 -11.66 -3.41
N ARG A 83 -21.28 -10.67 -2.55
CA ARG A 83 -21.86 -10.85 -1.21
C ARG A 83 -23.32 -11.29 -1.20
N SER A 84 -24.04 -11.03 -2.28
CA SER A 84 -25.46 -11.39 -2.45
C SER A 84 -25.66 -12.45 -3.53
N ASP A 85 -24.59 -13.06 -4.02
CA ASP A 85 -24.64 -14.08 -5.05
C ASP A 85 -24.67 -15.50 -4.45
N ASP A 86 -25.31 -16.40 -5.20
CA ASP A 86 -25.47 -17.79 -4.83
C ASP A 86 -24.24 -18.64 -5.20
N ASN A 87 -23.34 -18.13 -6.05
CA ASN A 87 -22.09 -18.80 -6.40
C ASN A 87 -21.00 -17.83 -6.92
N THR A 88 -19.75 -18.27 -6.85
CA THR A 88 -18.60 -17.64 -7.52
C THR A 88 -18.63 -17.99 -9.00
N ALA A 89 -18.17 -17.09 -9.86
CA ALA A 89 -17.95 -17.34 -11.27
C ALA A 89 -16.52 -16.96 -11.65
N LEU A 90 -16.01 -17.54 -12.73
CA LEU A 90 -14.69 -17.23 -13.29
C LEU A 90 -14.91 -16.66 -14.70
N HIS A 91 -14.76 -15.35 -14.84
CA HIS A 91 -15.03 -14.62 -16.08
C HIS A 91 -13.80 -14.64 -16.98
N ALA A 92 -13.89 -15.29 -18.13
CA ALA A 92 -12.78 -15.36 -19.08
C ALA A 92 -12.58 -14.01 -19.78
N LEU A 93 -11.33 -13.61 -19.93
CA LEU A 93 -10.95 -12.43 -20.69
C LEU A 93 -10.15 -12.84 -21.94
N ASP A 94 -10.54 -12.32 -23.10
CA ASP A 94 -9.79 -12.54 -24.34
C ASP A 94 -8.50 -11.71 -24.37
N ASP A 95 -7.64 -11.95 -25.38
CA ASP A 95 -6.35 -11.25 -25.54
C ASP A 95 -6.48 -9.71 -25.67
N SER A 96 -7.70 -9.19 -25.90
CA SER A 96 -8.02 -7.76 -25.97
C SER A 96 -8.73 -7.22 -24.72
N GLY A 97 -8.87 -8.05 -23.68
CA GLY A 97 -9.52 -7.73 -22.43
C GLY A 97 -11.04 -7.67 -22.50
N ARG A 98 -11.67 -8.33 -23.48
CA ARG A 98 -13.13 -8.48 -23.57
C ARG A 98 -13.61 -9.70 -22.82
N PHE A 99 -14.85 -9.67 -22.34
CA PHE A 99 -15.44 -10.81 -21.64
C PHE A 99 -15.83 -11.90 -22.66
N ASP A 100 -15.32 -13.12 -22.49
CA ASP A 100 -15.63 -14.29 -23.33
C ASP A 100 -16.46 -15.33 -22.54
N GLY A 101 -17.43 -14.83 -21.78
CA GLY A 101 -18.29 -15.62 -20.91
C GLY A 101 -17.62 -16.01 -19.59
N PHE A 102 -18.34 -16.81 -18.78
CA PHE A 102 -17.88 -17.23 -17.47
C PHE A 102 -18.14 -18.71 -17.20
N PHE A 103 -17.34 -19.25 -16.29
CA PHE A 103 -17.48 -20.60 -15.76
C PHE A 103 -18.02 -20.52 -14.33
N THR A 104 -19.13 -21.21 -14.08
CA THR A 104 -19.63 -21.41 -12.73
C THR A 104 -19.16 -22.79 -12.25
N PRO A 105 -18.34 -22.89 -11.21
CA PRO A 105 -17.90 -24.19 -10.69
C PRO A 105 -19.11 -25.06 -10.30
N ASP A 106 -19.14 -26.29 -10.83
CA ASP A 106 -20.28 -27.22 -10.74
C ASP A 106 -20.63 -27.66 -9.30
N ASP A 107 -19.67 -27.52 -8.37
CA ASP A 107 -19.85 -27.90 -6.97
C ASP A 107 -20.40 -26.69 -6.21
N HIS A 108 -21.74 -26.56 -6.22
CA HIS A 108 -22.53 -25.59 -5.45
C HIS A 108 -22.40 -25.82 -3.93
N THR A 109 -21.16 -25.86 -3.44
CA THR A 109 -20.89 -25.82 -2.02
C THR A 109 -21.34 -24.46 -1.52
N VAL A 110 -21.94 -24.43 -0.34
CA VAL A 110 -22.27 -23.18 0.36
C VAL A 110 -21.04 -22.32 0.67
N LEU A 111 -19.82 -22.73 0.26
CA LEU A 111 -18.54 -22.06 0.50
C LEU A 111 -18.15 -21.09 -0.63
N LEU A 112 -18.79 -21.20 -1.79
CA LEU A 112 -18.58 -20.30 -2.93
C LEU A 112 -19.72 -19.26 -3.07
N SER A 113 -20.63 -19.19 -2.10
CA SER A 113 -21.73 -18.23 -2.06
C SER A 113 -21.51 -17.14 -1.03
N ASN A 114 -22.13 -15.97 -1.24
CA ASN A 114 -21.99 -14.79 -0.36
C ASN A 114 -20.51 -14.46 -0.07
N VAL A 115 -19.67 -14.53 -1.09
CA VAL A 115 -18.23 -14.29 -0.96
C VAL A 115 -18.01 -12.82 -0.65
N GLN A 116 -17.18 -12.55 0.37
CA GLN A 116 -16.86 -11.19 0.79
C GLN A 116 -15.57 -10.70 0.14
N VAL A 117 -14.51 -11.49 0.20
CA VAL A 117 -13.22 -11.18 -0.42
C VAL A 117 -12.64 -12.46 -1.01
N SER A 118 -11.95 -12.34 -2.13
CA SER A 118 -11.17 -13.37 -2.77
C SER A 118 -9.78 -12.84 -3.08
N THR A 119 -8.78 -13.67 -2.88
CA THR A 119 -7.45 -13.44 -3.44
C THR A 119 -6.99 -14.72 -4.11
N THR A 120 -6.12 -14.61 -5.10
CA THR A 120 -5.69 -15.70 -5.95
C THR A 120 -4.19 -15.76 -6.01
N VAL A 121 -3.67 -16.98 -6.18
CA VAL A 121 -2.24 -17.17 -6.31
C VAL A 121 -1.94 -18.43 -7.11
N THR A 122 -0.91 -18.35 -7.95
CA THR A 122 -0.40 -19.50 -8.67
C THR A 122 0.85 -20.04 -8.00
N ILE A 123 0.82 -21.31 -7.60
CA ILE A 123 1.97 -22.00 -7.02
C ILE A 123 2.33 -23.15 -7.94
N LEU A 124 3.53 -23.09 -8.50
CA LEU A 124 3.97 -23.95 -9.61
C LEU A 124 3.03 -23.77 -10.82
N ASP A 125 2.21 -24.77 -11.14
CA ASP A 125 1.27 -24.75 -12.27
C ASP A 125 -0.20 -24.77 -11.80
N THR A 126 -0.45 -24.61 -10.49
CA THR A 126 -1.80 -24.67 -9.92
C THR A 126 -2.20 -23.29 -9.44
N ALA A 127 -3.26 -22.76 -10.01
CA ALA A 127 -3.92 -21.56 -9.49
C ALA A 127 -4.82 -21.92 -8.29
N PHE A 128 -4.82 -21.06 -7.29
CA PHE A 128 -5.66 -21.17 -6.10
C PHE A 128 -6.56 -19.95 -6.00
N VAL A 129 -7.81 -20.17 -5.62
CA VAL A 129 -8.74 -19.13 -5.18
C VAL A 129 -8.93 -19.27 -3.69
N ILE A 130 -8.67 -18.21 -2.94
CA ILE A 130 -8.78 -18.14 -1.49
C ILE A 130 -9.90 -17.17 -1.18
N ASN A 131 -10.98 -17.62 -0.54
CA ASN A 131 -12.16 -16.78 -0.33
C ASN A 131 -12.64 -16.74 1.13
N SER A 132 -13.14 -15.60 1.55
CA SER A 132 -13.91 -15.43 2.78
C SER A 132 -15.39 -15.28 2.44
N GLN A 133 -16.26 -15.59 3.41
CA GLN A 133 -17.71 -15.44 3.22
C GLN A 133 -18.26 -14.41 4.18
N TRP A 134 -19.23 -13.62 3.71
CA TRP A 134 -19.83 -12.57 4.52
C TRP A 134 -20.44 -13.14 5.80
N GLY A 135 -19.91 -12.67 6.94
CA GLY A 135 -20.44 -12.99 8.26
C GLY A 135 -20.14 -14.43 8.69
N GLN A 136 -19.20 -15.10 8.02
CA GLN A 136 -18.66 -16.38 8.47
C GLN A 136 -17.20 -16.20 8.89
N PRO A 137 -16.78 -16.81 10.01
CA PRO A 137 -15.39 -16.84 10.41
C PRO A 137 -14.58 -17.81 9.54
N GLY A 138 -13.31 -17.50 9.34
CA GLY A 138 -12.37 -18.28 8.55
C GLY A 138 -12.51 -18.03 7.05
N PHE A 139 -11.80 -18.86 6.28
CA PHE A 139 -11.77 -18.78 4.81
C PHE A 139 -11.52 -20.16 4.19
N ASN A 140 -11.74 -20.27 2.89
CA ASN A 140 -11.57 -21.51 2.14
C ASN A 140 -10.53 -21.33 1.05
N VAL A 141 -9.80 -22.41 0.75
CA VAL A 141 -8.79 -22.46 -0.31
C VAL A 141 -9.23 -23.51 -1.32
N PHE A 142 -9.36 -23.10 -2.57
CA PHE A 142 -9.73 -23.96 -3.68
C PHE A 142 -8.59 -24.04 -4.68
N ALA A 143 -8.23 -25.26 -5.08
CA ALA A 143 -7.32 -25.49 -6.20
C ALA A 143 -8.13 -25.52 -7.50
N GLN A 144 -7.72 -24.70 -8.46
CA GLN A 144 -8.23 -24.77 -9.82
C GLN A 144 -7.88 -26.14 -10.43
N GLY A 145 -8.87 -26.79 -11.02
CA GLY A 145 -8.74 -28.09 -11.68
C GLY A 145 -9.36 -28.10 -13.07
N ASP A 146 -9.52 -29.30 -13.63
CA ASP A 146 -10.03 -29.47 -14.99
C ASP A 146 -11.37 -28.76 -15.21
N HIS A 147 -11.56 -28.19 -16.41
CA HIS A 147 -12.78 -27.46 -16.81
C HIS A 147 -13.15 -26.31 -15.86
N MET A 148 -12.16 -25.64 -15.27
CA MET A 148 -12.34 -24.52 -14.35
C MET A 148 -13.10 -24.88 -13.06
N ALA A 149 -13.06 -26.15 -12.65
CA ALA A 149 -13.57 -26.57 -11.36
C ALA A 149 -12.71 -25.99 -10.22
N LEU A 150 -13.35 -25.54 -9.14
CA LEU A 150 -12.69 -25.12 -7.90
C LEU A 150 -12.80 -26.25 -6.87
N ASN A 151 -11.72 -27.01 -6.68
CA ASN A 151 -11.68 -28.14 -5.77
C ASN A 151 -11.24 -27.67 -4.38
N LEU A 152 -12.07 -27.86 -3.36
CA LEU A 152 -11.72 -27.48 -1.98
C LEU A 152 -10.46 -28.21 -1.54
N ALA A 153 -9.41 -27.44 -1.28
CA ALA A 153 -8.12 -27.92 -0.80
C ALA A 153 -8.02 -27.86 0.73
N THR A 154 -8.45 -26.75 1.33
CA THR A 154 -8.40 -26.53 2.79
C THR A 154 -9.46 -25.53 3.21
N THR A 155 -10.02 -25.72 4.41
CA THR A 155 -10.80 -24.69 5.11
C THR A 155 -10.01 -24.28 6.35
N VAL A 156 -9.81 -22.98 6.52
CA VAL A 156 -9.18 -22.38 7.69
C VAL A 156 -10.28 -21.87 8.61
N ALA A 157 -10.26 -22.33 9.87
CA ALA A 157 -11.17 -21.86 10.90
C ALA A 157 -10.58 -20.65 11.64
N ASP A 158 -11.33 -20.09 12.58
CA ASP A 158 -10.90 -18.99 13.45
C ASP A 158 -10.53 -19.48 14.86
N PRO A 159 -9.27 -19.92 15.08
CA PRO A 159 -8.76 -20.17 16.43
C PRO A 159 -8.52 -18.87 17.21
N ALA A 160 -8.43 -18.97 18.54
CA ALA A 160 -8.25 -17.81 19.41
C ALA A 160 -6.92 -17.06 19.20
N GLU A 161 -5.94 -17.71 18.57
CA GLU A 161 -4.62 -17.16 18.26
C GLU A 161 -4.54 -16.47 16.88
N SER A 162 -5.63 -16.43 16.12
CA SER A 162 -5.73 -15.72 14.83
C SER A 162 -6.73 -14.56 14.90
N HIS A 163 -6.73 -13.78 13.82
CA HIS A 163 -7.69 -12.71 13.55
C HIS A 163 -8.40 -13.02 12.23
N THR A 164 -9.29 -14.02 12.25
CA THR A 164 -10.01 -14.51 11.06
C THR A 164 -11.52 -14.59 11.29
N GLY A 165 -12.05 -13.94 12.32
CA GLY A 165 -13.46 -14.02 12.72
C GLY A 165 -14.45 -13.37 11.77
N ASP A 166 -14.02 -12.34 11.04
CA ASP A 166 -14.76 -11.66 9.97
C ASP A 166 -13.77 -10.99 9.02
N ILE A 167 -13.38 -11.68 7.95
CA ILE A 167 -12.30 -11.23 7.06
C ILE A 167 -12.82 -10.12 6.15
N THR A 168 -12.19 -8.96 6.26
CA THR A 168 -12.56 -7.75 5.51
C THR A 168 -11.70 -7.53 4.29
N ASP A 169 -10.46 -8.03 4.28
CA ASP A 169 -9.56 -8.00 3.14
C ASP A 169 -8.50 -9.11 3.20
N MET A 170 -7.95 -9.50 2.06
CA MET A 170 -6.89 -10.50 1.90
C MET A 170 -5.91 -10.13 0.81
N GLU A 171 -4.63 -10.40 1.04
CA GLU A 171 -3.58 -10.21 0.04
C GLU A 171 -2.51 -11.29 0.08
N THR A 172 -1.73 -11.41 -0.98
CA THR A 172 -0.63 -12.38 -1.08
C THR A 172 0.72 -11.70 -1.33
N LEU A 173 1.79 -12.31 -0.80
CA LEU A 173 3.16 -11.90 -1.07
C LEU A 173 4.06 -13.11 -1.21
N SER A 174 4.96 -13.07 -2.18
CA SER A 174 5.97 -14.11 -2.38
C SER A 174 7.31 -13.66 -1.82
N ILE A 175 7.87 -14.42 -0.87
CA ILE A 175 9.23 -14.21 -0.37
C ILE A 175 10.04 -15.45 -0.70
N ASP A 176 11.05 -15.30 -1.55
CA ASP A 176 11.76 -16.40 -2.21
C ASP A 176 10.76 -17.37 -2.89
N ASP A 177 10.84 -18.68 -2.60
CA ASP A 177 9.94 -19.71 -3.14
C ASP A 177 8.68 -19.94 -2.26
N ARG A 178 8.34 -19.00 -1.36
CA ARG A 178 7.22 -19.14 -0.43
C ARG A 178 6.18 -18.06 -0.66
N VAL A 179 4.93 -18.51 -0.76
CA VAL A 179 3.78 -17.62 -0.80
C VAL A 179 3.18 -17.52 0.59
N PHE A 180 2.88 -16.29 0.99
CA PHE A 180 2.12 -15.97 2.18
C PHE A 180 0.80 -15.30 1.79
N VAL A 181 -0.24 -15.61 2.57
CA VAL A 181 -1.57 -15.02 2.48
C VAL A 181 -1.81 -14.26 3.77
N PHE A 182 -2.10 -12.98 3.65
CA PHE A 182 -2.48 -12.11 4.76
C PHE A 182 -3.98 -11.92 4.74
N SER A 183 -4.58 -11.90 5.93
CA SER A 183 -6.01 -11.61 6.09
C SER A 183 -6.19 -10.67 7.27
N VAL A 184 -6.97 -9.61 7.09
CA VAL A 184 -7.40 -8.74 8.18
C VAL A 184 -8.82 -9.04 8.58
N SER A 185 -9.11 -8.88 9.87
CA SER A 185 -10.47 -9.01 10.38
C SER A 185 -10.99 -7.74 11.05
N GLY A 186 -12.11 -7.24 10.51
CA GLY A 186 -12.83 -6.11 11.07
C GLY A 186 -13.34 -6.36 12.49
N ALA A 187 -13.79 -7.59 12.77
CA ALA A 187 -14.34 -7.98 14.07
C ALA A 187 -13.26 -8.22 15.13
N ASP A 188 -12.15 -8.85 14.76
CA ASP A 188 -11.06 -9.16 15.70
C ASP A 188 -10.03 -8.03 15.83
N ALA A 189 -10.12 -7.02 14.96
CA ALA A 189 -9.21 -5.89 14.88
C ALA A 189 -7.73 -6.31 14.73
N GLY A 190 -7.44 -7.23 13.82
CA GLY A 190 -6.08 -7.71 13.63
C GLY A 190 -5.84 -8.34 12.27
N ILE A 191 -4.59 -8.77 12.06
CA ILE A 191 -4.08 -9.40 10.84
C ILE A 191 -3.50 -10.78 11.16
N THR A 192 -3.69 -11.73 10.26
CA THR A 192 -3.06 -13.05 10.32
C THR A 192 -2.30 -13.35 9.03
N SER A 193 -1.07 -13.84 9.15
CA SER A 193 -0.24 -14.34 8.06
C SER A 193 -0.28 -15.86 8.02
N HIS A 194 -0.51 -16.42 6.83
CA HIS A 194 -0.50 -17.86 6.57
C HIS A 194 0.47 -18.19 5.44
N TRP A 195 1.29 -19.21 5.63
CA TRP A 195 1.99 -19.83 4.51
C TRP A 195 1.05 -20.80 3.78
N ILE A 196 1.05 -20.75 2.45
CA ILE A 196 0.33 -21.69 1.59
C ILE A 196 1.32 -22.66 0.91
N GLY A 197 1.06 -23.95 1.07
CA GLY A 197 1.81 -25.00 0.38
C GLY A 197 1.27 -25.28 -1.02
N HIS A 198 2.08 -25.93 -1.87
CA HIS A 198 1.71 -26.33 -3.24
C HIS A 198 0.46 -27.23 -3.39
N THR A 199 -0.11 -27.72 -2.28
CA THR A 199 -1.37 -28.46 -2.27
C THR A 199 -2.56 -27.63 -1.77
N GLY A 200 -2.39 -26.33 -1.54
CA GLY A 200 -3.37 -25.45 -0.89
C GLY A 200 -3.46 -25.62 0.63
N ALA A 201 -2.52 -26.34 1.25
CA ALA A 201 -2.49 -26.49 2.70
C ALA A 201 -1.99 -25.20 3.37
N MET A 202 -2.76 -24.70 4.33
CA MET A 202 -2.48 -23.45 5.04
C MET A 202 -1.80 -23.71 6.39
N ARG A 203 -0.85 -22.86 6.77
CA ARG A 203 -0.24 -22.86 8.10
C ARG A 203 -0.08 -21.43 8.62
N PRO A 204 -0.57 -21.10 9.83
CA PRO A 204 -0.38 -19.76 10.40
C PRO A 204 1.09 -19.52 10.76
N MET A 205 1.59 -18.35 10.39
CA MET A 205 2.99 -17.91 10.54
C MET A 205 3.14 -16.79 11.57
N GLY A 206 2.14 -15.93 11.68
CA GLY A 206 2.10 -14.84 12.64
C GLY A 206 0.71 -14.21 12.69
N ALA A 207 0.38 -13.58 13.82
CA ALA A 207 -0.84 -12.80 13.99
C ALA A 207 -0.52 -11.58 14.86
N LEU A 208 -1.12 -10.44 14.54
CA LEU A 208 -0.99 -9.21 15.30
C LEU A 208 -2.36 -8.58 15.48
N GLY A 209 -2.65 -8.16 16.71
CA GLY A 209 -3.82 -7.37 17.07
C GLY A 209 -3.50 -6.36 18.19
N PRO A 210 -4.52 -5.78 18.84
CA PRO A 210 -4.33 -4.73 19.84
C PRO A 210 -3.52 -5.21 21.06
N ASP A 211 -3.65 -6.48 21.42
CA ASP A 211 -2.89 -7.12 22.50
C ASP A 211 -1.38 -7.22 22.20
N ASN A 212 -1.00 -7.12 20.93
CA ASN A 212 0.39 -7.12 20.45
C ASN A 212 0.93 -5.72 20.17
N GLY A 213 0.13 -4.67 20.36
CA GLY A 213 0.51 -3.29 20.05
C GLY A 213 0.15 -2.82 18.65
N LEU A 214 -0.62 -3.60 17.87
CA LEU A 214 -1.17 -3.12 16.60
C LEU A 214 -2.41 -2.27 16.87
N TRP A 215 -2.28 -0.95 16.70
CA TRP A 215 -3.32 0.01 17.09
C TRP A 215 -4.36 0.23 16.00
N VAL A 216 -4.96 -0.86 15.53
CA VAL A 216 -6.02 -0.83 14.52
C VAL A 216 -7.37 -1.12 15.15
N SER A 217 -8.41 -0.53 14.58
CA SER A 217 -9.81 -0.81 14.91
C SER A 217 -10.59 -0.89 13.60
N ALA A 218 -11.34 -1.98 13.39
CA ALA A 218 -12.03 -2.28 12.14
C ALA A 218 -11.12 -2.13 10.90
N PRO A 219 -10.06 -2.96 10.76
CA PRO A 219 -9.27 -3.00 9.54
C PRO A 219 -10.14 -3.41 8.35
N THR A 220 -9.88 -2.78 7.21
CA THR A 220 -10.77 -2.79 6.03
C THR A 220 -10.01 -2.98 4.73
N ALA A 221 -8.71 -2.68 4.70
CA ALA A 221 -7.88 -2.76 3.51
C ALA A 221 -6.48 -3.30 3.83
N LEU A 222 -5.91 -4.02 2.88
CA LEU A 222 -4.56 -4.56 2.85
C LEU A 222 -3.91 -4.23 1.52
N ALA A 223 -2.61 -3.93 1.57
CA ALA A 223 -1.78 -3.85 0.38
C ALA A 223 -0.39 -4.40 0.71
N THR A 224 0.33 -4.90 -0.29
CA THR A 224 1.67 -5.46 -0.10
C THR A 224 2.69 -4.81 -1.04
N ALA A 225 3.89 -4.57 -0.53
CA ALA A 225 4.96 -3.97 -1.32
C ALA A 225 6.33 -4.43 -0.84
N GLU A 226 7.31 -4.33 -1.73
CA GLU A 226 8.70 -4.71 -1.56
C GLU A 226 9.66 -3.53 -1.87
N PRO A 227 9.53 -2.35 -1.23
CA PRO A 227 10.48 -1.25 -1.44
C PRO A 227 11.90 -1.69 -1.12
N GLY A 228 12.83 -1.50 -2.06
CA GLY A 228 14.20 -2.00 -1.95
C GLY A 228 14.31 -3.52 -1.78
N GLY A 229 13.28 -4.28 -2.15
CA GLY A 229 13.15 -5.72 -1.91
C GLY A 229 12.82 -6.10 -0.46
N GLN A 230 12.40 -5.14 0.38
CA GLN A 230 11.98 -5.43 1.75
C GLN A 230 10.47 -5.73 1.77
N PRO A 231 10.05 -6.97 2.09
CA PRO A 231 8.63 -7.33 2.08
C PRO A 231 7.86 -6.68 3.24
N LEU A 232 6.84 -5.89 2.87
CA LEU A 232 6.00 -5.11 3.76
C LEU A 232 4.51 -5.37 3.48
N VAL A 233 3.69 -5.18 4.52
CA VAL A 233 2.22 -5.17 4.43
C VAL A 233 1.70 -3.87 5.03
N VAL A 234 0.80 -3.19 4.33
CA VAL A 234 0.11 -2.00 4.81
C VAL A 234 -1.31 -2.38 5.20
N VAL A 235 -1.70 -2.05 6.43
CA VAL A 235 -3.05 -2.29 6.97
C VAL A 235 -3.79 -0.97 7.07
N GLY A 236 -4.85 -0.80 6.28
CA GLY A 236 -5.80 0.29 6.40
C GLY A 236 -6.92 -0.04 7.38
N ALA A 237 -7.23 0.89 8.29
CA ALA A 237 -8.26 0.68 9.29
C ALA A 237 -9.23 1.86 9.41
N ALA A 238 -10.49 1.56 9.09
CA ALA A 238 -11.61 2.48 9.15
C ALA A 238 -11.86 3.03 10.57
N GLY A 239 -12.00 2.14 11.54
CA GLY A 239 -12.41 2.50 12.90
C GLY A 239 -11.36 3.25 13.71
N SER A 240 -10.08 3.14 13.34
CA SER A 240 -8.96 3.90 13.94
C SER A 240 -8.47 5.04 13.04
N HIS A 241 -9.00 5.17 11.83
CA HIS A 241 -8.56 6.16 10.83
C HIS A 241 -7.04 6.10 10.62
N SER A 242 -6.50 4.90 10.42
CA SER A 242 -5.05 4.69 10.46
C SER A 242 -4.52 3.74 9.40
N LEU A 243 -3.24 3.94 9.06
CA LEU A 243 -2.41 3.03 8.28
C LEU A 243 -1.34 2.44 9.20
N SER A 244 -1.20 1.12 9.23
CA SER A 244 -0.09 0.45 9.92
C SER A 244 0.79 -0.26 8.92
N VAL A 245 2.10 -0.06 8.99
CA VAL A 245 3.07 -0.75 8.13
C VAL A 245 3.76 -1.84 8.91
N LEU A 246 3.74 -3.04 8.36
CA LEU A 246 4.25 -4.25 8.98
C LEU A 246 5.38 -4.85 8.14
N GLY A 247 6.49 -5.19 8.79
CA GLY A 247 7.55 -5.97 8.19
C GLY A 247 7.19 -7.45 8.15
N VAL A 248 7.50 -8.12 7.03
CA VAL A 248 7.31 -9.56 6.88
C VAL A 248 8.66 -10.27 6.94
N GLY A 249 8.87 -11.09 7.96
CA GLY A 249 10.05 -11.93 8.05
C GLY A 249 10.07 -13.04 6.97
N PRO A 250 11.22 -13.70 6.73
CA PRO A 250 11.37 -14.72 5.68
C PRO A 250 10.51 -15.99 5.88
N PHE A 251 9.89 -16.12 7.06
CA PHE A 251 8.95 -17.20 7.37
C PHE A 251 7.52 -16.69 7.59
N GLY A 252 7.21 -15.45 7.18
CA GLY A 252 5.87 -14.86 7.30
C GLY A 252 5.51 -14.34 8.69
N ASN A 253 6.48 -14.25 9.62
CA ASN A 253 6.25 -13.58 10.90
C ASN A 253 6.11 -12.07 10.68
N LEU A 254 5.21 -11.43 11.44
CA LEU A 254 4.92 -10.01 11.29
C LEU A 254 5.60 -9.19 12.39
N GLU A 255 6.07 -8.01 12.04
CA GLU A 255 6.64 -7.00 12.95
C GLU A 255 5.99 -5.65 12.66
N ILE A 256 5.57 -4.92 13.69
CA ILE A 256 5.01 -3.58 13.53
C ILE A 256 6.17 -2.61 13.36
N LEU A 257 6.22 -1.91 12.23
CA LEU A 257 7.27 -0.93 11.94
C LEU A 257 6.75 0.48 12.28
N HIS A 258 5.66 0.88 11.64
CA HIS A 258 5.10 2.22 11.80
C HIS A 258 3.58 2.23 11.87
N HIS A 259 3.04 3.27 12.49
CA HIS A 259 1.62 3.52 12.60
C HIS A 259 1.32 5.00 12.34
N TYR A 260 0.42 5.28 11.41
CA TYR A 260 0.05 6.61 10.96
C TYR A 260 -1.44 6.82 11.19
N THR A 261 -1.79 7.91 11.86
CA THR A 261 -3.19 8.32 12.03
C THR A 261 -3.50 9.46 11.09
N ASP A 262 -4.72 9.47 10.56
CA ASP A 262 -5.20 10.53 9.70
C ASP A 262 -5.22 11.89 10.43
N THR A 263 -4.93 12.95 9.69
CA THR A 263 -4.83 14.34 10.14
C THR A 263 -5.77 15.22 9.32
N ARG A 264 -5.59 16.54 9.33
CA ARG A 264 -6.31 17.42 8.38
C ARG A 264 -5.59 17.57 7.04
N ASP A 265 -4.31 17.22 7.01
CA ASP A 265 -3.44 17.39 5.85
C ASP A 265 -3.40 16.09 5.01
N THR A 266 -3.56 14.96 5.69
CA THR A 266 -3.91 13.68 5.09
C THR A 266 -5.43 13.54 5.05
N ARG A 267 -5.97 12.79 4.08
CA ARG A 267 -7.43 12.60 3.89
C ARG A 267 -7.77 11.13 3.65
N PHE A 268 -7.19 10.26 4.46
CA PHE A 268 -7.46 8.82 4.39
C PHE A 268 -8.34 8.34 5.54
N GLY A 269 -8.93 9.25 6.32
CA GLY A 269 -9.81 8.90 7.42
C GLY A 269 -10.95 7.98 7.01
N ASP A 270 -11.28 7.03 7.90
CA ASP A 270 -12.26 5.96 7.62
C ASP A 270 -11.81 5.15 6.40
N VAL A 271 -10.55 4.67 6.46
CA VAL A 271 -9.86 3.99 5.36
C VAL A 271 -10.74 2.87 4.81
N GLN A 272 -10.99 2.89 3.52
CA GLN A 272 -11.73 1.83 2.81
C GLN A 272 -10.89 1.18 1.74
N ALA A 273 -9.90 1.91 1.20
CA ALA A 273 -9.03 1.44 0.15
C ALA A 273 -7.59 1.81 0.45
N VAL A 274 -6.69 0.85 0.27
CA VAL A 274 -5.24 1.03 0.29
C VAL A 274 -4.70 0.25 -0.89
N GLU A 275 -3.90 0.91 -1.72
CA GLU A 275 -3.29 0.31 -2.89
C GLU A 275 -1.80 0.63 -2.90
N THR A 276 -1.00 -0.32 -3.35
CA THR A 276 0.44 -0.19 -3.50
C THR A 276 0.87 -0.26 -4.96
N VAL A 277 1.84 0.55 -5.34
CA VAL A 277 2.41 0.51 -6.69
C VAL A 277 3.91 0.70 -6.64
N GLU A 278 4.62 -0.11 -7.41
CA GLU A 278 6.07 -0.12 -7.44
C GLU A 278 6.63 0.33 -8.79
N ILE A 279 7.73 1.07 -8.73
CA ILE A 279 8.53 1.46 -9.88
C ILE A 279 10.00 1.34 -9.53
N GLY A 280 10.73 0.48 -10.24
CA GLY A 280 12.11 0.18 -9.91
C GLY A 280 12.21 -0.47 -8.52
N ASN A 281 12.91 0.19 -7.60
CA ASN A 281 13.08 -0.24 -6.21
C ASN A 281 12.27 0.61 -5.21
N ARG A 282 11.30 1.39 -5.69
CA ARG A 282 10.48 2.28 -4.88
C ARG A 282 9.03 1.81 -4.87
N ALA A 283 8.39 1.97 -3.72
CA ALA A 283 6.98 1.66 -3.53
C ALA A 283 6.22 2.91 -3.11
N PHE A 284 4.97 3.00 -3.54
CA PHE A 284 4.05 4.05 -3.15
C PHE A 284 2.78 3.44 -2.60
N VAL A 285 2.18 4.13 -1.66
CA VAL A 285 0.91 3.78 -1.07
C VAL A 285 -0.09 4.87 -1.39
N VAL A 286 -1.25 4.50 -1.91
CA VAL A 286 -2.39 5.39 -2.07
C VAL A 286 -3.46 4.92 -1.10
N ALA A 287 -3.93 5.81 -0.24
CA ALA A 287 -4.97 5.51 0.73
C ALA A 287 -6.15 6.47 0.58
N GLY A 288 -7.36 5.95 0.72
CA GLY A 288 -8.59 6.72 0.66
C GLY A 288 -9.71 6.09 1.50
N GLY A 289 -10.72 6.89 1.80
CA GLY A 289 -11.86 6.42 2.61
C GLY A 289 -12.97 7.45 2.71
N GLY A 290 -13.63 7.47 3.87
CA GLY A 290 -14.75 8.35 4.19
C GLY A 290 -14.39 9.82 4.43
N ASP A 291 -13.12 10.23 4.38
CA ASP A 291 -12.69 11.64 4.48
C ASP A 291 -12.60 12.37 3.12
N ASP A 292 -13.29 11.84 2.10
CA ASP A 292 -13.52 12.49 0.81
C ASP A 292 -12.21 12.98 0.15
N GLY A 293 -11.35 12.02 -0.20
CA GLY A 293 -10.07 12.27 -0.84
C GLY A 293 -9.17 11.03 -0.89
N ILE A 294 -7.99 11.22 -1.48
CA ILE A 294 -6.88 10.25 -1.44
C ILE A 294 -5.62 10.95 -0.95
N SER A 295 -4.77 10.20 -0.25
CA SER A 295 -3.41 10.59 0.09
C SER A 295 -2.42 9.63 -0.54
N VAL A 296 -1.33 10.18 -1.07
CA VAL A 296 -0.24 9.44 -1.70
C VAL A 296 0.99 9.54 -0.80
N PHE A 297 1.61 8.39 -0.55
CA PHE A 297 2.83 8.26 0.23
C PHE A 297 3.90 7.53 -0.58
N GLU A 298 5.16 7.91 -0.40
CA GLU A 298 6.27 7.01 -0.67
C GLU A 298 6.47 6.09 0.54
N LEU A 299 6.60 4.80 0.28
CA LEU A 299 6.86 3.78 1.29
C LEU A 299 8.34 3.41 1.28
N ALA A 300 9.03 3.70 2.36
CA ALA A 300 10.44 3.41 2.52
C ALA A 300 10.68 1.95 2.97
N PRO A 301 11.88 1.38 2.71
CA PRO A 301 12.22 0.01 3.13
C PRO A 301 12.18 -0.23 4.65
N ASP A 302 12.26 0.80 5.48
CA ASP A 302 12.10 0.68 6.93
C ASP A 302 10.63 0.73 7.39
N GLY A 303 9.70 0.89 6.45
CA GLY A 303 8.25 0.95 6.68
C GLY A 303 7.71 2.35 6.89
N ARG A 304 8.53 3.40 6.76
CA ARG A 304 8.04 4.77 6.88
C ARG A 304 7.18 5.16 5.67
N LEU A 305 6.08 5.85 5.95
CA LEU A 305 5.26 6.52 4.95
C LEU A 305 5.60 8.01 4.90
N PHE A 306 6.13 8.43 3.77
CA PHE A 306 6.41 9.82 3.49
C PHE A 306 5.30 10.41 2.64
N HIS A 307 4.51 11.32 3.22
CA HIS A 307 3.44 11.98 2.50
C HIS A 307 3.99 12.77 1.31
N LEU A 308 3.39 12.57 0.14
CA LEU A 308 3.76 13.24 -1.12
C LEU A 308 2.69 14.24 -1.55
N ASP A 309 1.43 13.81 -1.57
CA ASP A 309 0.32 14.64 -2.01
C ASP A 309 -1.01 14.18 -1.39
N THR A 310 -1.97 15.09 -1.33
CA THR A 310 -3.36 14.79 -0.97
C THR A 310 -4.29 15.43 -1.99
N VAL A 311 -5.14 14.61 -2.61
CA VAL A 311 -6.19 15.09 -3.51
C VAL A 311 -7.53 15.00 -2.79
N ALA A 312 -8.09 16.16 -2.46
CA ALA A 312 -9.41 16.26 -1.86
C ALA A 312 -10.54 16.12 -2.91
N ASP A 313 -11.71 15.70 -2.47
CA ASP A 313 -12.96 15.84 -3.22
C ASP A 313 -13.32 17.32 -3.46
N GLN A 314 -13.76 17.60 -4.68
CA GLN A 314 -14.10 18.91 -5.22
C GLN A 314 -15.20 18.72 -6.28
N LEU A 315 -15.74 19.82 -6.83
CA LEU A 315 -16.77 19.69 -7.87
C LEU A 315 -16.26 18.98 -9.14
N ASP A 316 -14.95 18.99 -9.35
CA ASP A 316 -14.23 18.41 -10.49
C ASP A 316 -13.42 17.15 -10.15
N THR A 317 -13.24 16.80 -8.87
CA THR A 317 -12.69 15.52 -8.41
C THR A 317 -13.84 14.68 -7.83
N THR A 318 -14.09 13.49 -8.37
CA THR A 318 -15.19 12.61 -7.93
C THR A 318 -14.65 11.60 -6.90
N LEU A 319 -14.37 12.07 -5.69
CA LEU A 319 -13.66 11.32 -4.63
C LEU A 319 -14.48 11.19 -3.35
N MET A 320 -15.80 11.44 -3.42
CA MET A 320 -16.68 11.30 -2.26
C MET A 320 -16.77 9.82 -1.82
N ASN A 321 -16.47 9.54 -0.55
CA ASN A 321 -16.41 8.21 0.05
C ASN A 321 -15.72 7.20 -0.87
N VAL A 322 -14.39 7.27 -0.93
CA VAL A 322 -13.57 6.36 -1.76
C VAL A 322 -13.86 4.93 -1.35
N SER A 323 -14.32 4.12 -2.31
CA SER A 323 -14.71 2.73 -2.10
C SER A 323 -13.60 1.76 -2.48
N ASP A 324 -12.81 2.10 -3.49
CA ASP A 324 -11.69 1.28 -3.93
C ASP A 324 -10.66 2.11 -4.72
N ILE A 325 -9.41 1.64 -4.78
CA ILE A 325 -8.30 2.23 -5.49
C ILE A 325 -7.54 1.12 -6.21
N ALA A 326 -7.24 1.32 -7.49
CA ALA A 326 -6.31 0.48 -8.22
C ALA A 326 -5.19 1.33 -8.82
N ALA A 327 -3.97 0.79 -8.92
CA ALA A 327 -2.83 1.53 -9.43
C ALA A 327 -1.95 0.71 -10.37
N THR A 328 -1.31 1.38 -11.33
CA THR A 328 -0.37 0.72 -12.25
C THR A 328 0.64 1.69 -12.82
N VAL A 329 1.77 1.16 -13.33
CA VAL A 329 2.80 1.97 -13.98
C VAL A 329 2.72 1.81 -15.50
N LEU A 330 2.58 2.93 -16.20
CA LEU A 330 2.60 2.98 -17.66
C LEU A 330 3.62 4.03 -18.11
N ASP A 331 4.59 3.60 -18.91
CA ASP A 331 5.67 4.47 -19.44
C ASP A 331 6.41 5.27 -18.35
N GLY A 332 6.57 4.70 -17.15
CA GLY A 332 7.25 5.32 -16.02
C GLY A 332 6.40 6.31 -15.21
N THR A 333 5.13 6.49 -15.57
CA THR A 333 4.15 7.27 -14.80
C THR A 333 3.26 6.34 -14.00
N VAL A 334 2.98 6.70 -12.75
CA VAL A 334 2.01 5.98 -11.93
C VAL A 334 0.60 6.48 -12.26
N HIS A 335 -0.28 5.56 -12.62
CA HIS A 335 -1.70 5.79 -12.90
C HIS A 335 -2.51 5.28 -11.72
N ILE A 336 -3.29 6.16 -11.09
CA ILE A 336 -4.14 5.86 -9.93
C ILE A 336 -5.59 5.99 -10.37
N LEU A 337 -6.37 4.95 -10.14
CA LEU A 337 -7.77 4.84 -10.51
C LEU A 337 -8.57 4.69 -9.24
N VAL A 338 -9.60 5.50 -9.06
CA VAL A 338 -10.34 5.56 -7.80
C VAL A 338 -11.81 5.40 -8.08
N SER A 339 -12.52 4.65 -7.24
CA SER A 339 -13.98 4.64 -7.21
C SER A 339 -14.49 5.20 -5.89
N GLY A 340 -15.74 5.65 -5.90
CA GLY A 340 -16.42 6.12 -4.70
C GLY A 340 -17.92 6.20 -4.91
N SER A 341 -18.58 6.99 -4.07
CA SER A 341 -20.03 7.25 -4.18
C SER A 341 -20.41 8.08 -5.41
N ASP A 342 -19.45 8.79 -6.00
CA ASP A 342 -19.66 9.49 -7.25
C ASP A 342 -19.75 8.54 -8.46
N THR A 343 -20.27 9.06 -9.58
CA THR A 343 -20.34 8.29 -10.82
C THR A 343 -19.00 8.31 -11.54
N GLY A 344 -18.52 7.12 -11.92
CA GLY A 344 -17.33 6.96 -12.75
C GLY A 344 -16.08 6.55 -11.99
N VAL A 345 -14.98 6.46 -12.75
CA VAL A 345 -13.65 6.17 -12.23
C VAL A 345 -12.72 7.33 -12.66
N PRO A 346 -12.41 8.27 -11.75
CA PRO A 346 -11.34 9.24 -11.98
C PRO A 346 -9.98 8.55 -12.08
N GLN A 347 -9.16 9.04 -13.01
CA GLN A 347 -7.76 8.64 -13.18
C GLN A 347 -6.86 9.84 -12.86
N PHE A 348 -5.94 9.64 -11.91
CA PHE A 348 -4.85 10.54 -11.57
C PHE A 348 -3.55 9.97 -12.12
N THR A 349 -2.60 10.87 -12.35
CA THR A 349 -1.25 10.51 -12.78
C THR A 349 -0.30 11.17 -11.80
N LEU A 350 0.54 10.36 -11.18
CA LEU A 350 1.64 10.82 -10.39
C LEU A 350 2.88 10.77 -11.28
N ASP A 351 3.31 11.97 -11.71
CA ASP A 351 4.60 12.13 -12.35
C ASP A 351 5.65 12.14 -11.24
N LEU A 352 6.41 11.06 -11.19
CA LEU A 352 7.46 10.84 -10.22
C LEU A 352 8.74 11.63 -10.56
N GLY A 353 8.73 12.45 -11.62
CA GLY A 353 9.87 13.30 -11.96
C GLY A 353 11.14 12.50 -12.24
N ASP A 354 12.27 13.01 -11.73
CA ASP A 354 13.58 12.34 -11.78
C ASP A 354 13.80 11.44 -10.55
N LEU A 355 12.77 10.80 -10.00
CA LEU A 355 12.99 9.87 -8.90
C LEU A 355 13.74 8.63 -9.39
N LEU A 356 14.95 8.42 -8.88
CA LEU A 356 15.89 7.42 -9.43
C LEU A 356 16.00 6.18 -8.55
N ASP A 357 16.72 6.26 -7.43
CA ASP A 357 17.10 5.09 -6.66
C ASP A 357 16.71 5.17 -5.17
N SER A 358 16.12 4.08 -4.66
CA SER A 358 16.15 3.77 -3.23
C SER A 358 17.44 3.03 -2.88
N LEU A 359 18.37 3.72 -2.20
CA LEU A 359 19.63 3.17 -1.69
C LEU A 359 19.47 2.81 -0.22
N SER A 360 19.82 1.57 0.14
CA SER A 360 19.78 1.12 1.53
C SER A 360 21.08 0.46 1.94
N GLY A 361 21.66 0.94 3.03
CA GLY A 361 22.85 0.39 3.67
C GLY A 361 22.55 -0.89 4.45
N SER A 362 23.47 -1.23 5.34
CA SER A 362 23.46 -2.42 6.16
C SER A 362 23.62 -2.06 7.64
N ALA A 363 24.06 -3.01 8.47
CA ALA A 363 24.41 -2.74 9.87
C ALA A 363 25.88 -2.34 10.05
N ALA A 364 26.58 -1.99 8.96
CA ALA A 364 27.97 -1.57 8.96
C ALA A 364 28.07 -0.12 8.47
N GLY A 365 29.03 0.64 9.02
CA GLY A 365 29.29 2.00 8.56
C GLY A 365 29.76 2.04 7.10
N GLU A 366 29.03 2.77 6.27
CA GLU A 366 29.11 2.79 4.82
C GLU A 366 29.26 4.22 4.28
N SER A 367 29.43 4.33 2.97
CA SER A 367 29.38 5.61 2.27
C SER A 367 28.45 5.44 1.09
N LEU A 368 27.26 6.00 1.22
CA LEU A 368 26.19 5.94 0.24
C LEU A 368 26.14 7.29 -0.48
N SER A 369 26.04 7.25 -1.79
CA SER A 369 25.94 8.44 -2.62
C SER A 369 24.83 8.22 -3.64
N GLY A 370 23.85 9.10 -3.60
CA GLY A 370 22.82 9.22 -4.61
C GLY A 370 23.37 9.81 -5.89
N THR A 371 22.48 10.40 -6.65
CA THR A 371 22.62 10.67 -8.06
C THR A 371 22.46 12.17 -8.33
N ALA A 372 21.79 12.53 -9.42
CA ALA A 372 21.47 13.90 -9.76
C ALA A 372 19.95 14.13 -9.87
N GLY A 373 19.16 13.10 -9.54
CA GLY A 373 17.72 13.15 -9.39
C GLY A 373 17.34 12.79 -7.95
N ASP A 374 16.04 12.78 -7.68
CA ASP A 374 15.50 12.65 -6.33
C ASP A 374 15.70 11.21 -5.81
N ASP A 375 16.48 11.04 -4.74
CA ASP A 375 16.85 9.74 -4.18
C ASP A 375 16.30 9.53 -2.75
N LEU A 376 16.03 8.26 -2.41
CA LEU A 376 15.75 7.83 -1.04
C LEU A 376 16.94 7.04 -0.52
N ILE A 377 17.66 7.56 0.47
CA ILE A 377 18.88 6.97 1.00
C ILE A 377 18.71 6.64 2.48
N ALA A 378 18.84 5.38 2.85
CA ALA A 378 18.79 4.91 4.24
C ALA A 378 20.12 4.28 4.67
N GLY A 379 20.80 4.84 5.67
CA GLY A 379 22.05 4.30 6.22
C GLY A 379 21.85 3.00 7.00
N ARG A 380 20.76 2.95 7.79
CA ARG A 380 20.36 1.86 8.69
C ARG A 380 21.22 1.72 9.94
N GLY A 381 22.44 1.21 9.85
CA GLY A 381 23.20 0.87 11.06
C GLY A 381 24.70 1.02 10.88
N GLY A 382 25.36 1.57 11.89
CA GLY A 382 26.79 1.88 11.85
C GLY A 382 27.05 3.34 11.50
N ASP A 383 28.31 3.78 11.57
CA ASP A 383 28.66 5.18 11.32
C ASP A 383 28.75 5.47 9.80
N ASP A 384 27.69 6.03 9.23
CA ASP A 384 27.47 6.23 7.81
C ASP A 384 27.87 7.62 7.30
N ARG A 385 28.15 7.68 5.99
CA ARG A 385 28.25 8.92 5.22
C ARG A 385 27.25 8.89 4.08
N LEU A 386 26.20 9.69 4.20
CA LEU A 386 25.13 9.78 3.21
C LEU A 386 25.29 11.07 2.40
N SER A 387 25.24 10.96 1.07
CA SER A 387 25.26 12.10 0.16
C SER A 387 24.10 11.96 -0.83
N GLY A 388 23.16 12.91 -0.83
CA GLY A 388 22.03 12.93 -1.77
C GLY A 388 22.51 13.20 -3.20
N GLY A 389 23.15 14.35 -3.40
CA GLY A 389 23.78 14.70 -4.66
C GLY A 389 23.11 15.90 -5.29
N GLY A 390 22.25 15.70 -6.27
CA GLY A 390 21.33 16.74 -6.71
C GLY A 390 19.96 16.12 -6.92
N GLY A 391 18.91 16.94 -6.91
CA GLY A 391 17.55 16.44 -6.73
C GLY A 391 17.07 16.73 -5.31
N ASN A 392 15.80 16.48 -5.04
CA ASN A 392 15.21 16.59 -3.72
C ASN A 392 15.34 15.23 -3.03
N ASP A 393 16.36 15.09 -2.18
CA ASP A 393 16.74 13.81 -1.61
C ASP A 393 16.13 13.61 -0.21
N ARG A 394 15.82 12.36 0.13
CA ARG A 394 15.45 11.95 1.50
C ARG A 394 16.56 11.10 2.09
N LEU A 395 17.20 11.59 3.14
CA LEU A 395 18.33 10.91 3.79
C LEU A 395 17.93 10.46 5.20
N ILE A 396 17.75 9.17 5.40
CA ILE A 396 17.47 8.52 6.68
C ILE A 396 18.79 8.02 7.27
N ASP A 397 19.17 8.54 8.44
CA ASP A 397 20.43 8.20 9.09
C ASP A 397 20.49 6.71 9.51
N GLY A 398 19.53 6.27 10.32
CA GLY A 398 19.59 5.00 11.03
C GLY A 398 20.27 5.14 12.40
N THR A 399 20.87 4.05 12.86
CA THR A 399 21.62 4.02 14.13
C THR A 399 23.12 4.15 13.85
N GLY A 400 23.87 4.89 14.65
CA GLY A 400 25.28 5.15 14.42
C GLY A 400 25.61 6.62 14.54
N LYS A 401 26.85 7.00 14.23
CA LYS A 401 27.23 8.42 14.12
C LYS A 401 27.33 8.80 12.67
N ASP A 402 26.31 9.48 12.19
CA ASP A 402 26.11 9.65 10.77
C ASP A 402 26.47 11.06 10.32
N THR A 403 26.96 11.15 9.09
CA THR A 403 27.24 12.41 8.41
C THR A 403 26.45 12.48 7.12
N LEU A 404 25.52 13.43 7.04
CA LEU A 404 24.58 13.60 5.95
C LEU A 404 24.91 14.88 5.17
N THR A 405 24.93 14.76 3.86
CA THR A 405 25.11 15.85 2.90
C THR A 405 23.95 15.81 1.91
N GLY A 406 23.09 16.82 1.90
CA GLY A 406 21.93 16.86 1.00
C GLY A 406 22.38 17.05 -0.44
N GLY A 407 23.09 18.16 -0.68
CA GLY A 407 23.58 18.53 -2.00
C GLY A 407 22.74 19.65 -2.59
N ALA A 408 22.20 19.44 -3.79
CA ALA A 408 21.47 20.47 -4.52
C ALA A 408 20.00 20.10 -4.72
N GLY A 409 19.10 20.75 -4.00
CA GLY A 409 17.67 20.56 -4.10
C GLY A 409 17.03 20.88 -2.76
N ALA A 410 15.76 20.54 -2.58
CA ALA A 410 15.09 20.63 -1.30
C ALA A 410 15.18 19.28 -0.60
N ASP A 411 16.16 19.12 0.29
CA ASP A 411 16.48 17.84 0.90
C ASP A 411 15.78 17.67 2.26
N VAL A 412 15.46 16.42 2.60
CA VAL A 412 14.87 16.06 3.89
C VAL A 412 15.82 15.13 4.64
N PHE A 413 16.31 15.60 5.79
CA PHE A 413 17.17 14.83 6.69
C PHE A 413 16.33 14.20 7.79
N VAL A 414 16.18 12.88 7.77
CA VAL A 414 15.33 12.11 8.67
C VAL A 414 16.20 11.45 9.74
N PHE A 415 15.92 11.77 11.01
CA PHE A 415 16.70 11.28 12.16
C PHE A 415 15.97 10.17 12.91
N VAL A 416 16.73 9.15 13.32
CA VAL A 416 16.29 8.04 14.16
C VAL A 416 16.90 8.18 15.56
N ALA A 417 16.09 7.99 16.60
CA ALA A 417 16.57 8.09 17.98
C ALA A 417 17.49 6.90 18.36
N ASP A 418 18.75 7.18 18.69
CA ASP A 418 19.71 6.16 19.13
C ASP A 418 20.75 6.66 20.18
N GLY A 419 20.67 7.93 20.57
CA GLY A 419 21.56 8.61 21.50
C GLY A 419 22.97 8.90 20.97
N GLN A 420 23.19 8.81 19.67
CA GLN A 420 24.44 9.19 19.03
C GLN A 420 24.45 10.67 18.66
N THR A 421 25.44 11.06 17.86
CA THR A 421 25.63 12.45 17.48
C THR A 421 25.87 12.52 16.00
N ASP A 422 24.87 13.06 15.33
CA ASP A 422 24.80 13.08 13.88
C ASP A 422 25.04 14.50 13.37
N ARG A 423 25.38 14.58 12.09
CA ARG A 423 25.79 15.84 11.48
C ARG A 423 25.22 16.01 10.08
N ILE A 424 24.51 17.10 9.87
CA ILE A 424 24.23 17.65 8.55
C ILE A 424 25.39 18.58 8.16
N THR A 425 25.86 18.50 6.92
CA THR A 425 27.04 19.28 6.49
C THR A 425 26.72 20.58 5.77
N ASP A 426 25.57 20.67 5.11
CA ASP A 426 25.28 21.66 4.07
C ASP A 426 23.84 22.19 4.07
N PHE A 427 23.13 22.09 5.20
CA PHE A 427 21.74 22.54 5.35
C PHE A 427 21.50 23.93 4.75
N GLU A 428 20.49 24.05 3.89
CA GLU A 428 20.03 25.30 3.27
C GLU A 428 18.71 25.78 3.91
N ASP A 429 18.81 26.86 4.70
CA ASP A 429 17.68 27.50 5.38
C ASP A 429 16.57 27.94 4.40
N GLY A 430 15.33 27.59 4.72
CA GLY A 430 14.15 27.85 3.90
C GLY A 430 14.03 26.99 2.65
N LEU A 431 14.90 26.00 2.47
CA LEU A 431 14.86 25.02 1.38
C LEU A 431 14.78 23.58 1.91
N ASP A 432 15.70 23.21 2.81
CA ASP A 432 15.78 21.87 3.39
C ASP A 432 14.90 21.71 4.63
N LEU A 433 14.59 20.45 4.97
CA LEU A 433 13.83 20.09 6.17
C LEU A 433 14.57 19.06 7.02
N ILE A 434 14.38 19.15 8.34
CA ILE A 434 14.88 18.20 9.33
C ILE A 434 13.68 17.47 9.93
N ASP A 435 13.55 16.19 9.62
CA ASP A 435 12.51 15.35 10.18
C ASP A 435 12.96 14.68 11.48
N LEU A 436 12.36 15.13 12.58
CA LEU A 436 12.55 14.61 13.94
C LEU A 436 11.31 13.86 14.43
N GLY A 437 10.44 13.42 13.52
CA GLY A 437 9.17 12.79 13.82
C GLY A 437 9.28 11.53 14.66
N ASP A 438 10.40 10.84 14.56
CA ASP A 438 10.67 9.59 15.28
C ASP A 438 11.27 9.80 16.67
N LEU A 439 11.57 11.05 17.05
CA LEU A 439 12.05 11.34 18.40
C LEU A 439 10.88 11.27 19.40
N PRO A 440 10.88 10.29 20.34
CA PRO A 440 9.74 10.11 21.22
C PRO A 440 9.48 11.33 22.09
N MET A 441 8.22 11.74 22.18
CA MET A 441 7.75 12.88 22.99
C MET A 441 8.18 14.27 22.49
N LEU A 442 8.69 14.38 21.25
CA LEU A 442 8.99 15.65 20.61
C LEU A 442 7.86 16.04 19.65
N TYR A 443 7.14 17.11 19.98
CA TYR A 443 5.93 17.56 19.26
C TYR A 443 6.03 19.00 18.77
N ASP A 444 6.95 19.78 19.32
CA ASP A 444 7.06 21.19 18.99
C ASP A 444 8.49 21.71 19.05
N PHE A 445 8.71 22.81 18.33
CA PHE A 445 9.99 23.48 18.22
C PHE A 445 10.46 24.13 19.54
N ASP A 446 9.56 24.57 20.42
CA ASP A 446 9.92 25.15 21.72
C ASP A 446 10.55 24.10 22.66
N GLN A 447 10.36 22.80 22.40
CA GLN A 447 11.03 21.70 23.08
C GLN A 447 12.49 21.50 22.65
N LEU A 448 12.99 22.22 21.63
CA LEU A 448 14.35 22.08 21.11
C LEU A 448 15.29 23.18 21.64
N PRO A 449 16.18 22.85 22.60
CA PRO A 449 17.33 23.68 22.89
C PRO A 449 18.28 23.78 21.69
N LEU A 450 18.38 24.98 21.11
CA LEU A 450 19.36 25.31 20.08
C LEU A 450 20.52 26.13 20.67
N THR A 451 21.76 25.75 20.33
CA THR A 451 22.95 26.49 20.73
C THR A 451 23.95 26.60 19.57
N GLN A 452 24.59 27.75 19.42
CA GLN A 452 25.64 27.90 18.42
C GLN A 452 26.90 27.16 18.87
N GLN A 453 27.43 26.28 18.02
CA GLN A 453 28.68 25.58 18.26
C GLN A 453 29.60 25.69 17.05
N GLY A 454 30.38 26.77 17.00
CA GLY A 454 31.24 27.07 15.86
C GLY A 454 30.40 27.53 14.66
N ASP A 455 30.57 26.85 13.53
CA ASP A 455 29.86 27.04 12.26
C ASP A 455 28.57 26.20 12.14
N ALA A 456 28.21 25.48 13.20
CA ALA A 456 27.01 24.65 13.23
C ALA A 456 26.07 25.06 14.36
N VAL A 457 24.78 24.84 14.15
CA VAL A 457 23.75 24.87 15.18
C VAL A 457 23.69 23.49 15.83
N ARG A 458 23.83 23.44 17.15
CA ARG A 458 23.65 22.22 17.93
C ARG A 458 22.22 22.18 18.46
N VAL A 459 21.48 21.14 18.08
CA VAL A 459 20.18 20.77 18.65
C VAL A 459 20.41 19.63 19.65
N THR A 460 19.72 19.68 20.79
CA THR A 460 19.75 18.58 21.78
C THR A 460 18.36 18.25 22.26
N PHE A 461 17.99 16.98 22.28
CA PHE A 461 16.71 16.51 22.82
C PHE A 461 16.88 15.16 23.51
N GLY A 462 16.60 15.09 24.81
CA GLY A 462 16.93 13.89 25.59
C GLY A 462 18.43 13.59 25.56
N ASP A 463 18.79 12.40 25.09
CA ASP A 463 20.18 11.98 24.87
C ASP A 463 20.67 12.27 23.44
N GLU A 464 19.79 12.73 22.55
CA GLU A 464 20.11 13.02 21.14
C GLU A 464 20.84 14.35 20.96
N VAL A 465 21.78 14.35 20.02
CA VAL A 465 22.54 15.55 19.63
C VAL A 465 22.66 15.62 18.12
N LEU A 466 22.08 16.65 17.52
CA LEU A 466 22.25 16.94 16.09
C LEU A 466 23.11 18.18 15.88
N MET A 467 24.11 18.07 15.02
CA MET A 467 24.95 19.17 14.56
C MET A 467 24.55 19.59 13.15
N ILE A 468 23.88 20.72 13.01
CA ILE A 468 23.42 21.26 11.72
C ILE A 468 24.47 22.24 11.19
N GLY A 469 25.27 21.81 10.23
CA GLY A 469 26.18 22.67 9.47
C GLY A 469 25.54 23.14 8.17
N SER A 470 26.06 24.24 7.63
CA SER A 470 25.70 24.77 6.31
C SER A 470 26.97 25.14 5.54
N ALA A 471 26.87 25.23 4.21
CA ALA A 471 27.92 25.86 3.40
C ALA A 471 28.04 27.38 3.68
N GLY A 472 26.98 27.99 4.22
CA GLY A 472 26.91 29.39 4.64
C GLY A 472 27.24 29.64 6.12
N ASP A 473 26.91 30.83 6.60
CA ASP A 473 27.01 31.22 8.02
C ASP A 473 25.66 30.98 8.70
N LEU A 474 25.33 29.72 9.00
CA LEU A 474 24.09 29.33 9.68
C LEU A 474 24.17 29.67 11.17
N GLN A 475 23.24 30.50 11.63
CA GLN A 475 23.11 30.89 13.02
C GLN A 475 21.85 30.31 13.65
N VAL A 476 21.86 30.14 14.98
CA VAL A 476 20.66 29.73 15.74
C VAL A 476 19.44 30.62 15.44
N SER A 477 19.66 31.91 15.14
CA SER A 477 18.58 32.85 14.83
C SER A 477 17.88 32.60 13.50
N ASP A 478 18.52 31.82 12.62
CA ASP A 478 17.99 31.53 11.30
C ASP A 478 17.05 30.32 11.37
N MET A 479 17.22 29.45 12.39
CA MET A 479 16.38 28.28 12.61
C MET A 479 15.01 28.64 13.19
N THR A 480 13.97 28.11 12.55
CA THR A 480 12.58 28.31 12.89
C THR A 480 11.85 26.97 12.92
N ALA A 481 10.61 26.97 13.42
CA ALA A 481 9.77 25.78 13.39
C ALA A 481 9.45 25.28 11.96
N ALA A 482 9.66 26.10 10.92
CA ALA A 482 9.41 25.69 9.54
C ALA A 482 10.49 24.75 8.98
N ASP A 483 11.66 24.71 9.62
CA ASP A 483 12.79 23.86 9.21
C ASP A 483 12.70 22.44 9.77
N PHE A 484 11.70 22.17 10.63
CA PHE A 484 11.58 20.92 11.37
C PHE A 484 10.21 20.27 11.16
N VAL A 485 10.23 18.95 10.99
CA VAL A 485 9.04 18.08 11.06
C VAL A 485 9.04 17.37 12.41
N PHE A 486 7.88 17.31 13.06
CA PHE A 486 7.68 16.74 14.40
C PHE A 486 6.66 15.60 14.37
N GLY A 487 6.75 14.70 15.34
CA GLY A 487 5.84 13.57 15.47
C GLY A 487 4.47 14.02 16.00
N PHE A 488 3.46 13.17 15.82
CA PHE A 488 2.08 13.43 16.28
C PHE A 488 1.70 12.60 17.51
#